data_AF-A0ABD6WWH4-F1
#
_entry.id   AF-A0ABD6WWH4-F1
#
_cell.length_a   1.000
_cell.length_b   1.000
_cell.length_c   1.000
_cell.angle_alpha   90.00
_cell.angle_beta   90.00
_cell.angle_gamma   90.00
#
_symmetry.space_group_name_H-M   'P 1'
#
loop_
_entity.id
_entity.type
_entity.pdbx_description
1 polymer ?
#
loop_
_entity_poly.entity_id
_entity_poly.type
_entity_poly.pdbx_seq_one_letter_code
_entity_poly.pdbx_strand_id
1 'polypeptide(L)'
;MIDCRYYQQNECRSCQWLEIPYSQQLTEKQYHLKQKLISINYDEAQWVAPFQSNEQGFRNKAKMVVSGSVERPILGILKNNDPQSAIDLCDCPLYPTHFSAIFSILKDFIGRAGLVPYNIAKQKGELKYILLTESIATEKLMLRFVLRTENKLPLIRRELPKLLKKLPHLEMISINLQPQHAAILEGEQ
;
A
#
# COMPACT_ATOMS: atom_id res chain seq x y z
N MET A 1 -0.37 -10.35 -19.81
CA MET A 1 0.27 -10.86 -18.57
C MET A 1 1.18 -9.78 -18.07
N ILE A 2 1.01 -9.39 -16.81
CA ILE A 2 1.78 -8.31 -16.19
C ILE A 2 3.20 -8.80 -15.93
N ASP A 3 4.19 -8.06 -16.42
CA ASP A 3 5.60 -8.33 -16.11
C ASP A 3 5.94 -7.74 -14.74
N CYS A 4 6.08 -8.61 -13.73
CA CYS A 4 6.36 -8.21 -12.35
C CYS A 4 7.63 -8.91 -11.85
N ARG A 5 8.72 -8.15 -11.78
CA ARG A 5 10.03 -8.63 -11.30
C ARG A 5 9.95 -9.26 -9.90
N TYR A 6 9.18 -8.68 -8.99
CA TYR A 6 9.05 -9.16 -7.61
C TYR A 6 8.41 -10.54 -7.53
N TYR A 7 7.46 -10.81 -8.44
CA TYR A 7 6.81 -12.11 -8.51
C TYR A 7 7.76 -13.15 -9.09
N GLN A 8 8.45 -12.81 -10.19
CA GLN A 8 9.46 -13.68 -10.82
C GLN A 8 10.59 -14.06 -9.85
N GLN A 9 11.04 -13.11 -9.02
CA GLN A 9 12.10 -13.32 -8.03
C GLN A 9 11.61 -13.93 -6.71
N ASN A 10 10.33 -14.28 -6.60
CA ASN A 10 9.72 -14.81 -5.37
C ASN A 10 9.87 -13.86 -4.15
N GLU A 11 9.97 -12.56 -4.41
CA GLU A 11 10.07 -11.51 -3.38
C GLU A 11 8.68 -11.09 -2.88
N CYS A 12 7.68 -11.10 -3.78
CA CYS A 12 6.29 -10.79 -3.47
C CYS A 12 5.33 -11.76 -4.16
N ARG A 13 4.43 -12.38 -3.39
CA ARG A 13 3.39 -13.31 -3.89
C ARG A 13 1.96 -12.84 -3.63
N SER A 14 1.77 -11.54 -3.39
CA SER A 14 0.43 -10.98 -3.13
C SER A 14 -0.53 -11.12 -4.32
N CYS A 15 -0.02 -11.18 -5.55
CA CYS A 15 -0.82 -11.39 -6.75
C CYS A 15 -0.93 -12.88 -7.06
N GLN A 16 -1.78 -13.60 -6.34
CA GLN A 16 -1.86 -15.08 -6.41
C GLN A 16 -2.14 -15.62 -7.83
N TRP A 17 -2.89 -14.88 -8.64
CA TRP A 17 -3.33 -15.32 -9.98
C TRP A 17 -2.52 -14.69 -11.11
N LEU A 18 -1.35 -14.10 -10.84
CA LEU A 18 -0.57 -13.35 -11.84
C LEU A 18 -0.24 -14.19 -13.10
N GLU A 19 -0.01 -15.49 -12.93
CA GLU A 19 0.33 -16.43 -14.01
C GLU A 19 -0.88 -16.88 -14.83
N ILE A 20 -2.10 -16.65 -14.34
CA ILE A 20 -3.33 -17.02 -15.04
C ILE A 20 -3.70 -15.90 -16.03
N PRO A 21 -3.95 -16.20 -17.32
CA PRO A 21 -4.43 -15.20 -18.27
C PRO A 21 -5.65 -14.46 -17.75
N TYR A 22 -5.70 -13.13 -17.93
CA TYR A 22 -6.75 -12.30 -17.31
C TYR A 22 -8.17 -12.73 -17.69
N SER A 23 -8.38 -13.12 -18.95
CA SER A 23 -9.67 -13.67 -19.41
C SER A 23 -10.07 -14.95 -18.64
N GLN A 24 -9.12 -15.84 -18.38
CA GLN A 24 -9.37 -17.04 -17.59
C GLN A 24 -9.65 -16.69 -16.13
N GLN A 25 -8.96 -15.72 -15.54
CA GLN A 25 -9.28 -15.24 -14.19
C GLN A 25 -10.74 -14.78 -14.06
N LEU A 26 -11.26 -14.06 -15.07
CA LEU A 26 -12.64 -13.60 -15.07
C LEU A 26 -13.63 -14.76 -15.16
N THR A 27 -13.37 -15.72 -16.06
CA THR A 27 -14.18 -16.93 -16.21
C THR A 27 -14.24 -17.74 -14.92
N GLU A 28 -13.08 -17.99 -14.29
CA GLU A 28 -12.99 -18.74 -13.02
C GLU A 28 -13.71 -18.03 -11.88
N LYS A 29 -13.60 -16.69 -11.77
CA LYS A 29 -14.33 -15.90 -10.76
C LYS A 29 -15.84 -15.98 -10.97
N GLN A 30 -16.31 -15.88 -12.20
CA GLN A 30 -17.74 -16.02 -12.50
C GLN A 30 -18.25 -17.43 -12.21
N TYR A 31 -17.50 -18.45 -12.59
CA TYR A 31 -17.85 -19.83 -12.29
C TYR A 31 -17.90 -20.07 -10.77
N HIS A 32 -16.90 -19.61 -10.03
CA HIS A 32 -16.86 -19.71 -8.57
C HIS A 32 -18.07 -19.02 -7.91
N LEU A 33 -18.43 -17.81 -8.37
CA LEU A 33 -19.61 -17.09 -7.87
C LEU A 33 -20.90 -17.90 -8.11
N LYS A 34 -21.10 -18.44 -9.32
CA LYS A 34 -22.26 -19.29 -9.64
C LYS A 34 -22.35 -20.51 -8.73
N GLN A 35 -21.23 -21.20 -8.49
CA GLN A 35 -21.19 -22.34 -7.57
C GLN A 35 -21.54 -21.96 -6.14
N LYS A 36 -21.11 -20.78 -5.67
CA LYS A 36 -21.43 -20.29 -4.32
C LYS A 36 -22.90 -19.92 -4.14
N LEU A 37 -23.59 -19.54 -5.21
CA LEU A 37 -24.98 -19.14 -5.15
C LEU A 37 -25.94 -20.29 -5.44
N ILE A 38 -25.48 -21.48 -5.83
CA ILE A 38 -26.31 -22.59 -6.36
C ILE A 38 -27.52 -22.98 -5.50
N SER A 39 -27.49 -22.73 -4.19
CA SER A 39 -28.60 -22.99 -3.26
C SER A 39 -29.65 -21.87 -3.17
N ILE A 40 -29.40 -20.72 -3.79
CA ILE A 40 -30.31 -19.57 -3.85
C ILE A 40 -31.12 -19.71 -5.14
N ASN A 41 -32.45 -19.59 -5.05
CA ASN A 41 -33.26 -19.49 -6.25
C ASN A 41 -33.05 -18.10 -6.88
N TYR A 42 -32.46 -18.10 -8.08
CA TYR A 42 -32.22 -16.90 -8.87
C TYR A 42 -32.72 -17.06 -10.31
N ASP A 43 -33.79 -17.82 -10.52
CA ASP A 43 -34.36 -18.10 -11.85
C ASP A 43 -34.70 -16.83 -12.65
N GLU A 44 -35.01 -15.73 -11.97
CA GLU A 44 -35.27 -14.41 -12.58
C GLU A 44 -34.01 -13.51 -12.69
N ALA A 45 -32.87 -13.95 -12.17
CA ALA A 45 -31.65 -13.14 -12.16
C ALA A 45 -30.89 -13.22 -13.50
N GLN A 46 -30.47 -12.05 -13.97
CA GLN A 46 -29.63 -11.95 -15.16
C GLN A 46 -28.14 -11.93 -14.79
N TRP A 47 -27.40 -12.91 -15.32
CA TRP A 47 -25.94 -12.90 -15.28
C TRP A 47 -25.39 -11.96 -16.36
N VAL A 48 -24.75 -10.87 -15.92
CA VAL A 48 -24.07 -9.92 -16.81
C VAL A 48 -22.58 -10.26 -16.97
N ALA A 49 -21.95 -9.70 -18.01
CA ALA A 49 -20.51 -9.79 -18.19
C ALA A 49 -19.78 -9.17 -16.98
N PRO A 50 -18.61 -9.71 -16.58
CA PRO A 50 -17.89 -9.17 -15.44
C PRO A 50 -17.30 -7.82 -15.81
N PHE A 51 -17.36 -6.87 -14.89
CA PHE A 51 -16.66 -5.60 -15.06
C PHE A 51 -15.15 -5.84 -15.04
N GLN A 52 -14.47 -5.46 -16.12
CA GLN A 52 -13.03 -5.67 -16.28
C GLN A 52 -12.28 -4.43 -15.80
N SER A 53 -11.31 -4.65 -14.92
CA SER A 53 -10.37 -3.60 -14.49
C SER A 53 -9.19 -3.56 -15.47
N ASN A 54 -8.49 -2.42 -15.50
CA ASN A 54 -7.12 -2.40 -16.01
C ASN A 54 -6.28 -3.47 -15.28
N GLU A 55 -5.37 -4.13 -16.00
CA GLU A 55 -4.44 -5.11 -15.41
C GLU A 55 -3.34 -4.44 -14.57
N GLN A 56 -2.96 -3.20 -14.89
CA GLN A 56 -1.89 -2.45 -14.24
C GLN A 56 -2.37 -1.06 -13.82
N GLY A 57 -1.66 -0.43 -12.89
CA GLY A 57 -1.94 0.94 -12.46
C GLY A 57 -3.30 1.17 -11.78
N PHE A 58 -4.12 0.14 -11.58
CA PHE A 58 -5.47 0.29 -11.04
C PHE A 58 -5.51 0.50 -9.52
N ARG A 59 -4.41 0.21 -8.81
CA ARG A 59 -4.36 0.27 -7.34
C ARG A 59 -4.05 1.69 -6.89
N ASN A 60 -5.10 2.49 -6.74
CA ASN A 60 -4.98 3.87 -6.25
C ASN A 60 -4.61 4.00 -4.77
N LYS A 61 -4.53 2.90 -4.00
CA LYS A 61 -4.16 2.90 -2.58
C LYS A 61 -2.96 2.01 -2.30
N ALA A 62 -1.85 2.63 -1.96
CA ALA A 62 -0.65 1.99 -1.43
C ALA A 62 -0.71 1.89 0.09
N LYS A 63 -0.33 0.71 0.60
CA LYS A 63 -0.22 0.41 2.03
C LYS A 63 1.16 -0.18 2.25
N MET A 64 2.12 0.67 2.63
CA MET A 64 3.52 0.30 2.69
C MET A 64 3.94 0.13 4.15
N VAL A 65 4.48 -1.04 4.49
CA VAL A 65 5.28 -1.19 5.71
C VAL A 65 6.52 -0.33 5.57
N VAL A 66 6.86 0.43 6.61
CA VAL A 66 8.11 1.19 6.66
C VAL A 66 9.16 0.39 7.43
N SER A 67 10.28 0.13 6.78
CA SER A 67 11.39 -0.67 7.31
C SER A 67 12.74 -0.07 6.90
N GLY A 68 13.85 -0.78 7.11
CA GLY A 68 15.19 -0.24 6.89
C GLY A 68 15.63 0.74 7.99
N SER A 69 16.39 1.77 7.62
CA SER A 69 16.84 2.83 8.54
C SER A 69 16.19 4.17 8.22
N VAL A 70 16.40 5.18 9.07
CA VAL A 70 15.93 6.56 8.80
C VAL A 70 16.56 7.12 7.53
N GLU A 71 17.84 6.81 7.30
CA GLU A 71 18.63 7.31 6.17
C GLU A 71 18.37 6.52 4.89
N ARG A 72 17.93 5.26 5.02
CA ARG A 72 17.62 4.36 3.92
C ARG A 72 16.30 3.61 4.19
N PRO A 73 15.16 4.33 4.16
CA PRO A 73 13.87 3.72 4.44
C PRO A 73 13.41 2.87 3.26
N ILE A 74 12.86 1.70 3.58
CA ILE A 74 12.24 0.78 2.63
C ILE A 74 10.73 0.89 2.78
N LEU A 75 10.03 1.08 1.66
CA LEU A 75 8.56 1.13 1.60
C LEU A 75 8.06 -0.09 0.82
N GLY A 76 7.40 -1.02 1.50
CA GLY A 76 6.90 -2.22 0.83
C GLY A 76 6.30 -3.22 1.80
N ILE A 77 6.83 -4.45 1.78
CA ILE A 77 6.33 -5.58 2.59
C ILE A 77 7.44 -6.23 3.40
N LEU A 78 7.04 -6.95 4.45
CA LEU A 78 7.88 -7.88 5.18
C LEU A 78 7.38 -9.31 4.90
N LYS A 79 8.29 -10.26 4.73
CA LYS A 79 7.96 -11.68 4.77
C LYS A 79 7.86 -12.12 6.24
N ASN A 80 6.73 -12.71 6.62
CA ASN A 80 6.49 -13.25 7.97
C ASN A 80 6.82 -12.26 9.11
N ASN A 81 6.58 -10.97 8.91
CA ASN A 81 6.91 -9.89 9.85
C ASN A 81 8.39 -9.78 10.25
N ASP A 82 9.32 -10.40 9.51
CA ASP A 82 10.75 -10.28 9.74
C ASP A 82 11.29 -8.93 9.21
N PRO A 83 11.82 -8.04 10.07
CA PRO A 83 12.38 -6.76 9.65
C PRO A 83 13.56 -6.86 8.66
N GLN A 84 14.27 -8.00 8.62
CA GLN A 84 15.39 -8.21 7.67
C GLN A 84 14.92 -8.68 6.29
N SER A 85 13.65 -9.06 6.16
CA SER A 85 13.07 -9.58 4.92
C SER A 85 12.39 -8.49 4.07
N ALA A 86 12.67 -7.22 4.39
CA ALA A 86 12.01 -6.08 3.77
C ALA A 86 12.26 -6.05 2.26
N ILE A 87 11.17 -6.02 1.49
CA ILE A 87 11.19 -5.85 0.04
C ILE A 87 10.60 -4.48 -0.29
N ASP A 88 11.37 -3.68 -1.01
CA ASP A 88 10.91 -2.38 -1.53
C ASP A 88 9.95 -2.60 -2.69
N LEU A 89 8.73 -2.08 -2.59
CA LEU A 89 7.68 -2.26 -3.61
C LEU A 89 7.29 -0.93 -4.29
N CYS A 90 8.18 0.06 -4.29
CA CYS A 90 7.88 1.39 -4.86
C CYS A 90 7.63 1.37 -6.38
N ASP A 91 8.10 0.34 -7.09
CA ASP A 91 7.84 0.15 -8.53
C ASP A 91 6.84 -0.98 -8.85
N CYS A 92 6.02 -1.39 -7.86
CA CYS A 92 4.98 -2.39 -8.07
C CYS A 92 4.03 -1.99 -9.24
N PRO A 93 3.87 -2.83 -10.29
CA PRO A 93 3.08 -2.50 -11.48
C PRO A 93 1.59 -2.24 -11.25
N LEU A 94 1.08 -2.60 -10.06
CA LEU A 94 -0.32 -2.34 -9.71
C LEU A 94 -0.57 -0.87 -9.37
N TYR A 95 0.45 -0.13 -8.92
CA TYR A 95 0.31 1.29 -8.59
C TYR A 95 0.39 2.15 -9.85
N PRO A 96 -0.29 3.31 -9.88
CA PRO A 96 -0.07 4.31 -10.92
C PRO A 96 1.42 4.62 -11.08
N THR A 97 1.90 4.74 -12.31
CA THR A 97 3.34 4.87 -12.61
C THR A 97 4.00 6.07 -11.90
N HIS A 98 3.24 7.15 -11.71
CA HIS A 98 3.70 8.36 -11.03
C HIS A 98 3.92 8.17 -9.51
N PHE A 99 3.39 7.11 -8.89
CA PHE A 99 3.60 6.84 -7.46
C PHE A 99 5.08 6.61 -7.13
N SER A 100 5.88 6.06 -8.05
CA SER A 100 7.32 5.83 -7.82
C SER A 100 8.07 7.14 -7.47
N ALA A 101 7.74 8.23 -8.16
CA ALA A 101 8.29 9.55 -7.86
C ALA A 101 7.82 10.08 -6.49
N ILE A 102 6.54 9.87 -6.16
CA ILE A 102 5.99 10.24 -4.86
C ILE A 102 6.69 9.46 -3.74
N PHE A 103 6.87 8.15 -3.88
CA PHE A 103 7.56 7.34 -2.86
C PHE A 103 9.00 7.82 -2.63
N SER A 104 9.71 8.21 -3.69
CA SER A 104 11.05 8.80 -3.56
C SER A 104 11.03 10.06 -2.71
N ILE A 105 10.06 10.96 -2.95
CA ILE A 105 9.85 12.17 -2.13
C ILE A 105 9.51 11.82 -0.67
N LEU A 106 8.72 10.76 -0.45
CA LEU A 106 8.35 10.31 0.89
C LEU A 106 9.53 9.68 1.63
N LYS A 107 10.41 8.93 0.97
CA LYS A 107 11.66 8.41 1.56
C LYS A 107 12.57 9.55 2.03
N ASP A 108 12.74 10.59 1.21
CA ASP A 108 13.45 11.81 1.61
C ASP A 108 12.82 12.49 2.83
N PHE A 109 11.49 12.53 2.88
CA PHE A 109 10.75 13.13 3.99
C PHE A 109 10.97 12.37 5.29
N ILE A 110 10.91 11.04 5.26
CA ILE A 110 11.18 10.15 6.40
C ILE A 110 12.55 10.45 7.00
N GLY A 111 13.59 10.54 6.16
CA GLY A 111 14.94 10.87 6.59
C GLY A 111 15.03 12.26 7.24
N ARG A 112 14.50 13.29 6.59
CA ARG A 112 14.54 14.67 7.11
C ARG A 112 13.76 14.87 8.41
N ALA A 113 12.61 14.22 8.54
CA ALA A 113 11.79 14.28 9.75
C ALA A 113 12.28 13.32 10.84
N GLY A 114 13.31 12.52 10.58
CA GLY A 114 13.88 11.58 11.54
C GLY A 114 12.87 10.52 12.00
N LEU A 115 12.04 10.02 11.08
CA LEU A 115 10.98 9.07 11.37
C LEU A 115 11.55 7.65 11.39
N VAL A 116 11.95 7.19 12.58
CA VAL A 116 12.57 5.87 12.77
C VAL A 116 11.56 4.78 12.39
N PRO A 117 11.87 3.91 11.39
CA PRO A 117 11.02 2.77 11.08
C PRO A 117 10.80 1.87 12.30
N TYR A 118 9.57 1.37 12.46
CA TYR A 118 9.22 0.52 13.59
C TYR A 118 9.75 -0.90 13.38
N ASN A 119 10.61 -1.35 14.30
CA ASN A 119 11.09 -2.72 14.35
C ASN A 119 10.14 -3.57 15.21
N ILE A 120 9.45 -4.51 14.55
CA ILE A 120 8.47 -5.41 15.17
C ILE A 120 9.13 -6.23 16.29
N ALA A 121 10.23 -6.93 16.00
CA ALA A 121 10.90 -7.81 16.95
C ALA A 121 11.41 -7.09 18.22
N LYS A 122 11.95 -5.87 18.06
CA LYS A 122 12.49 -5.07 19.18
C LYS A 122 11.43 -4.18 19.84
N GLN A 123 10.25 -4.07 19.25
CA GLN A 123 9.20 -3.13 19.66
C GLN A 123 9.70 -1.69 19.84
N LYS A 124 10.52 -1.22 18.89
CA LYS A 124 11.18 0.10 18.92
C LYS A 124 11.02 0.81 17.59
N GLY A 125 11.19 2.12 17.61
CA GLY A 125 10.91 2.98 16.45
C GLY A 125 9.51 3.59 16.52
N GLU A 126 9.18 4.34 15.48
CA GLU A 126 8.01 5.21 15.46
C GLU A 126 7.09 4.94 14.28
N LEU A 127 7.62 4.97 13.06
CA LEU A 127 6.84 4.93 11.83
C LEU A 127 6.61 3.48 11.40
N LYS A 128 5.35 3.04 11.42
CA LYS A 128 4.94 1.66 11.09
C LYS A 128 4.56 1.53 9.63
N TYR A 129 3.69 2.42 9.15
CA TYR A 129 3.19 2.38 7.79
C TYR A 129 3.09 3.78 7.18
N ILE A 130 3.18 3.81 5.85
CA ILE A 130 2.73 4.92 5.03
C ILE A 130 1.58 4.43 4.16
N LEU A 131 0.45 5.12 4.24
CA LEU A 131 -0.69 4.89 3.36
C LEU A 131 -0.80 6.07 2.41
N LEU A 132 -0.71 5.81 1.11
CA LEU A 132 -0.90 6.80 0.05
C LEU A 132 -2.14 6.41 -0.74
N THR A 133 -3.09 7.32 -0.86
CA THR A 133 -4.31 7.11 -1.65
C THR A 133 -4.45 8.24 -2.66
N GLU A 134 -4.80 7.89 -3.89
CA GLU A 134 -5.19 8.84 -4.94
C GLU A 134 -6.67 8.71 -5.24
N SER A 135 -7.37 9.83 -5.31
CA SER A 135 -8.73 9.88 -5.83
C SER A 135 -8.70 9.78 -7.35
N ILE A 136 -9.31 8.74 -7.92
CA ILE A 136 -9.40 8.58 -9.39
C ILE A 136 -10.21 9.72 -10.02
N ALA A 137 -11.22 10.25 -9.30
CA ALA A 137 -12.10 11.28 -9.83
C ALA A 137 -11.46 12.68 -9.84
N THR A 138 -10.46 12.93 -8.98
CA THR A 138 -9.95 14.28 -8.75
C THR A 138 -8.43 14.38 -8.76
N GLU A 139 -7.72 13.27 -8.90
CA GLU A 139 -6.25 13.14 -8.91
C GLU A 139 -5.57 13.71 -7.65
N LYS A 140 -6.36 13.95 -6.61
CA LYS A 140 -5.90 14.47 -5.31
C LYS A 140 -5.39 13.33 -4.44
N LEU A 141 -4.32 13.61 -3.72
CA LEU A 141 -3.64 12.65 -2.86
C LEU A 141 -4.05 12.83 -1.40
N MET A 142 -4.16 11.69 -0.72
CA MET A 142 -4.23 11.57 0.73
C MET A 142 -3.01 10.77 1.22
N LEU A 143 -2.26 11.35 2.16
CA LEU A 143 -1.14 10.71 2.83
C LEU A 143 -1.48 10.47 4.30
N ARG A 144 -1.34 9.24 4.76
CA ARG A 144 -1.47 8.89 6.18
C ARG A 144 -0.18 8.27 6.70
N PHE A 145 0.35 8.85 7.77
CA PHE A 145 1.42 8.24 8.54
C PHE A 145 0.81 7.41 9.67
N VAL A 146 1.18 6.14 9.78
CA VAL A 146 0.82 5.32 10.94
C VAL A 146 2.01 5.30 11.89
N LEU A 147 1.86 5.95 13.04
CA LEU A 147 2.90 6.09 14.05
C LEU A 147 2.56 5.26 15.28
N ARG A 148 3.57 4.90 16.06
CA ARG A 148 3.38 4.28 17.37
C ARG A 148 2.83 5.28 18.40
N THR A 149 3.34 6.50 18.39
CA THR A 149 3.09 7.57 19.38
C THR A 149 3.11 8.94 18.70
N GLU A 150 2.89 9.99 19.50
CA GLU A 150 2.90 11.38 19.03
C GLU A 150 4.30 12.03 19.00
N ASN A 151 5.35 11.33 19.46
CA ASN A 151 6.67 11.92 19.71
C ASN A 151 7.30 12.61 18.49
N LYS A 152 6.98 12.14 17.28
CA LYS A 152 7.51 12.70 16.03
C LYS A 152 6.59 13.74 15.37
N LEU A 153 5.42 14.04 15.95
CA LEU A 153 4.50 15.06 15.42
C LEU A 153 5.17 16.42 15.18
N PRO A 154 5.99 16.98 16.09
CA PRO A 154 6.63 18.28 15.86
C PRO A 154 7.57 18.27 14.65
N LEU A 155 8.29 17.15 14.43
CA LEU A 155 9.23 17.01 13.31
C LEU A 155 8.50 16.83 11.98
N ILE A 156 7.38 16.10 11.96
CA ILE A 156 6.51 16.00 10.79
C ILE A 156 5.98 17.39 10.40
N ARG A 157 5.45 18.14 11.38
CA ARG A 157 4.94 19.50 11.15
C ARG A 157 6.02 20.43 10.62
N ARG A 158 7.25 20.34 11.15
CA ARG A 158 8.40 21.14 10.67
C ARG A 158 8.74 20.89 9.21
N GLU A 159 8.75 19.64 8.75
CA GLU A 159 9.11 19.30 7.38
C GLU A 159 7.94 19.42 6.38
N LEU A 160 6.70 19.55 6.87
CA LEU A 160 5.47 19.55 6.07
C LEU A 160 5.44 20.59 4.95
N PRO A 161 5.84 21.87 5.16
CA PRO A 161 5.80 22.87 4.09
C PRO A 161 6.69 22.49 2.90
N LYS A 162 7.83 21.85 3.15
CA LYS A 162 8.72 21.36 2.07
C LYS A 162 8.12 20.16 1.34
N LEU A 163 7.36 19.31 2.05
CA LEU A 163 6.65 18.19 1.42
C LEU A 163 5.55 18.70 0.48
N LEU A 164 4.71 19.62 0.96
CA LEU A 164 3.62 20.21 0.16
C LEU A 164 4.12 20.92 -1.09
N LYS A 165 5.29 21.58 -1.02
CA LYS A 165 5.94 22.16 -2.21
C LYS A 165 6.35 21.12 -3.25
N LYS A 166 6.77 19.92 -2.83
CA LYS A 166 7.14 18.82 -3.73
C LYS A 166 5.92 18.03 -4.24
N LEU A 167 4.81 18.06 -3.50
CA LEU A 167 3.58 17.33 -3.80
C LEU A 167 2.38 18.28 -3.78
N PRO A 168 2.21 19.15 -4.81
CA PRO A 168 1.13 20.14 -4.83
C PRO A 168 -0.27 19.51 -4.86
N HIS A 169 -0.39 18.26 -5.32
CA HIS A 169 -1.65 17.49 -5.36
C HIS A 169 -2.01 16.82 -4.01
N LEU A 170 -1.16 16.94 -2.99
CA LEU A 170 -1.40 16.39 -1.66
C LEU A 170 -2.35 17.28 -0.87
N GLU A 171 -3.61 16.87 -0.80
CA GLU A 171 -4.69 17.65 -0.18
C GLU A 171 -4.94 17.28 1.28
N MET A 172 -4.80 15.99 1.62
CA MET A 172 -5.08 15.51 2.96
C MET A 172 -3.87 14.79 3.54
N ILE A 173 -3.44 15.25 4.72
CA ILE A 173 -2.38 14.61 5.49
C ILE A 173 -2.95 14.26 6.86
N SER A 174 -2.90 12.99 7.21
CA SER A 174 -3.36 12.51 8.50
C SER A 174 -2.30 11.67 9.20
N ILE A 175 -2.46 11.55 10.51
CA ILE A 175 -1.63 10.70 11.34
C ILE A 175 -2.58 9.79 12.09
N ASN A 176 -2.27 8.51 12.07
CA ASN A 176 -2.97 7.50 12.84
C ASN A 176 -2.01 6.93 13.87
N LEU A 177 -2.42 6.91 15.13
CA LEU A 177 -1.66 6.40 16.25
C LEU A 177 -2.06 4.95 16.52
N GLN A 178 -1.11 4.06 16.33
CA GLN A 178 -1.24 2.63 16.55
C GLN A 178 -0.22 2.21 17.61
N PRO A 179 -0.47 2.43 18.91
CA PRO A 179 0.48 2.10 19.96
C PRO A 179 0.63 0.59 20.17
N GLN A 180 -0.40 -0.19 19.83
CA GLN A 180 -0.44 -1.63 20.04
C GLN A 180 0.65 -2.36 19.23
N HIS A 181 1.23 -3.40 19.85
CA HIS A 181 2.08 -4.35 19.14
C HIS A 181 1.23 -5.46 18.53
N ALA A 182 0.52 -5.12 17.46
CA ALA A 182 -0.39 -6.02 16.77
C ALA A 182 -0.19 -5.90 15.26
N ALA A 183 -0.47 -6.99 14.53
CA ALA A 183 -0.46 -7.05 13.07
C ALA A 183 -1.72 -6.38 12.47
N ILE A 184 -2.08 -5.21 12.99
CA ILE A 184 -3.16 -4.35 12.49
C ILE A 184 -2.55 -3.15 11.77
N LEU A 185 -3.24 -2.67 10.74
CA LEU A 185 -2.73 -1.59 9.89
C LEU A 185 -2.88 -0.21 10.55
N GLU A 186 -3.98 0.01 11.24
CA GLU A 186 -4.35 1.30 11.83
C GLU A 186 -4.73 1.09 13.30
N GLY A 187 -4.50 2.10 14.13
CA GLY A 187 -4.94 2.16 15.51
C GLY A 187 -6.24 2.95 15.68
N GLU A 188 -6.66 3.11 16.94
CA GLU A 188 -7.96 3.69 17.29
C GLU A 188 -8.03 5.21 17.13
N GLN A 189 -6.90 5.91 16.96
CA GLN A 189 -6.79 7.37 16.90
C GLN A 189 -6.09 7.86 15.64
#